data_AF-A0A1X2DHV6-F1
#
_entry.id   AF-A0A1X2DHV6-F1
#
_cell.length_a   1.000
_cell.length_b   1.000
_cell.length_c   1.000
_cell.angle_alpha   90.00
_cell.angle_beta   90.00
_cell.angle_gamma   90.00
#
_symmetry.space_group_name_H-M   'P 1'
#
loop_
_entity.id
_entity.type
_entity.pdbx_description
1 polymer ?
#
loop_
_entity_poly.entity_id
_entity_poly.type
_entity_poly.pdbx_seq_one_letter_code
_entity_poly.pdbx_strand_id
1 'polypeptide(L)'
;MSETKIRSSAGTSVHRVELADGQLPDMACGVNGVAQPRWFRPTHIDVEFDPRGVVETRIYGLQIKQDGSLSERELDHRWRRQ
;
A
#
# COMPACT_ATOMS: atom_id res chain seq x y z
N MET A 1 7.47 -2.66 -18.78
CA MET A 1 7.13 -2.46 -17.36
C MET A 1 8.25 -3.09 -16.56
N SER A 2 9.09 -2.28 -15.94
CA SER A 2 10.31 -2.75 -15.26
C SER A 2 9.95 -3.17 -13.84
N GLU A 3 10.02 -4.47 -13.54
CA GLU A 3 9.88 -4.95 -12.16
C GLU A 3 11.10 -4.53 -11.34
N THR A 4 10.93 -3.49 -10.50
CA THR A 4 11.94 -3.09 -9.53
C THR A 4 11.95 -4.11 -8.39
N LYS A 5 12.87 -5.07 -8.46
CA LYS A 5 13.06 -6.11 -7.45
C LYS A 5 13.84 -5.52 -6.25
N ILE A 6 13.14 -5.13 -5.19
CA ILE A 6 13.77 -4.62 -3.96
C ILE A 6 14.27 -5.80 -3.11
N ARG A 7 15.51 -5.67 -2.61
CA ARG A 7 16.37 -6.75 -2.09
C ARG A 7 15.77 -7.48 -0.88
N SER A 8 15.77 -8.82 -0.94
CA SER A 8 15.46 -9.71 0.18
C SER A 8 16.70 -9.98 1.04
N SER A 9 16.69 -9.57 2.30
CA SER A 9 17.53 -10.19 3.34
C SER A 9 16.73 -11.30 4.00
N ALA A 10 17.23 -12.54 3.98
CA ALA A 10 16.63 -13.72 4.64
C ALA A 10 15.25 -14.18 4.11
N GLY A 11 15.14 -14.43 2.80
CA GLY A 11 14.01 -15.18 2.22
C GLY A 11 12.70 -14.40 2.05
N THR A 12 12.68 -13.10 2.36
CA THR A 12 11.51 -12.23 2.17
C THR A 12 11.65 -11.29 0.98
N SER A 13 10.73 -11.32 0.01
CA SER A 13 10.76 -10.42 -1.16
C SER A 13 9.57 -9.47 -1.18
N VAL A 14 9.78 -8.26 -1.71
CA VAL A 14 8.71 -7.26 -1.91
C VAL A 14 8.52 -7.01 -3.40
N HIS A 15 7.27 -7.10 -3.85
CA HIS A 15 6.85 -6.78 -5.21
C HIS A 15 5.99 -5.53 -5.19
N ARG A 16 6.36 -4.52 -5.98
CA ARG A 16 5.62 -3.27 -6.14
C ARG A 16 4.80 -3.28 -7.42
N VAL A 17 3.56 -2.82 -7.33
CA VAL A 17 2.67 -2.53 -8.45
C VAL A 17 2.30 -1.06 -8.41
N GLU A 18 2.75 -0.30 -9.41
CA GLU A 18 2.34 1.09 -9.58
C GLU A 18 0.87 1.15 -10.04
N LEU A 19 0.12 2.11 -9.51
CA LEU A 19 -1.26 2.36 -9.89
C LEU A 19 -1.34 3.65 -10.73
N ALA A 20 -2.14 3.61 -11.78
CA ALA A 20 -2.51 4.84 -12.48
C ALA A 20 -3.49 5.66 -11.62
N ASP A 21 -3.52 6.97 -11.85
CA ASP A 21 -4.44 7.88 -11.16
C ASP A 21 -5.89 7.40 -11.31
N GLY A 22 -6.58 7.22 -10.18
CA GLY A 22 -7.97 6.77 -10.14
C GLY A 22 -8.19 5.30 -10.49
N GLN A 23 -7.13 4.50 -10.69
CA GLN A 23 -7.25 3.05 -10.91
C GLN A 23 -7.90 2.34 -9.72
N LEU A 24 -7.66 2.84 -8.50
CA LEU A 24 -8.42 2.48 -7.30
C LEU A 24 -9.13 3.72 -6.75
N PRO A 25 -10.30 3.55 -6.11
CA PRO A 25 -10.95 4.64 -5.39
C PRO A 25 -10.10 5.10 -4.20
N ASP A 26 -10.33 6.32 -3.72
CA ASP A 26 -9.75 6.80 -2.47
C ASP A 26 -10.09 5.83 -1.31
N MET A 27 -9.12 5.57 -0.45
CA MET A 27 -9.20 4.53 0.59
C MET A 27 -8.97 5.11 1.98
N ALA A 28 -9.59 4.49 2.99
CA ALA A 28 -9.27 4.77 4.38
C ALA A 28 -8.01 4.01 4.80
N CYS A 29 -7.15 4.65 5.61
CA CYS A 29 -6.11 3.97 6.36
C CYS A 29 -6.69 2.80 7.15
N GLY A 30 -5.90 1.76 7.41
CA GLY A 30 -6.41 0.67 8.21
C GLY A 30 -5.53 -0.55 8.26
N VAL A 31 -6.01 -1.54 8.99
CA VAL A 31 -5.34 -2.83 9.15
C VAL A 31 -6.38 -3.94 9.03
N ASN A 32 -6.13 -4.91 8.18
CA ASN A 32 -6.96 -6.10 7.99
C ASN A 32 -8.44 -5.76 7.77
N GLY A 33 -8.73 -4.74 6.95
CA GLY A 33 -10.09 -4.29 6.64
C GLY A 33 -10.71 -3.36 7.69
N VAL A 34 -10.02 -3.09 8.81
CA VAL A 34 -10.50 -2.14 9.83
C VAL A 34 -10.05 -0.73 9.47
N ALA A 35 -10.99 0.10 9.02
CA ALA A 35 -10.75 1.48 8.61
C ALA A 35 -10.48 2.42 9.79
N GLN A 36 -9.62 3.41 9.57
CA GLN A 36 -9.34 4.55 10.43
C GLN A 36 -9.83 5.85 9.78
N PRO A 37 -9.99 6.96 10.53
CA PRO A 37 -10.61 8.18 10.02
C PRO A 37 -9.87 8.93 8.90
N ARG A 38 -8.65 8.52 8.54
CA ARG A 38 -7.81 9.21 7.55
C ARG A 38 -7.95 8.54 6.20
N TRP A 39 -8.12 9.36 5.17
CA TRP A 39 -8.26 8.91 3.79
C TRP A 39 -7.02 9.25 2.97
N PHE A 40 -6.76 8.45 1.95
CA PHE A 40 -5.64 8.62 1.03
C PHE A 40 -6.02 8.21 -0.38
N ARG A 41 -5.31 8.76 -1.37
CA ARG A 41 -5.45 8.41 -2.78
C ARG A 41 -4.38 7.38 -3.17
N PRO A 42 -4.75 6.13 -3.51
CA PRO A 42 -3.77 5.08 -3.81
C PRO A 42 -2.82 5.45 -4.95
N THR A 43 -1.55 5.13 -4.79
CA THR A 43 -0.49 5.33 -5.80
C THR A 43 0.25 4.05 -6.16
N HIS A 44 0.40 3.13 -5.20
CA HIS A 44 1.04 1.84 -5.45
C HIS A 44 0.64 0.80 -4.41
N ILE A 45 0.93 -0.46 -4.72
CA ILE A 45 0.73 -1.61 -3.85
C ILE A 45 2.07 -2.31 -3.67
N ASP A 46 2.45 -2.57 -2.42
CA ASP A 46 3.55 -3.47 -2.10
C ASP A 46 3.01 -4.78 -1.55
N VAL A 47 3.50 -5.90 -2.07
CA VAL A 47 3.20 -7.25 -1.58
C VAL A 47 4.49 -7.90 -1.10
N GLU A 48 4.54 -8.19 0.19
CA GLU A 48 5.64 -8.89 0.85
C GLU A 48 5.35 -10.39 0.89
N PHE A 49 6.35 -11.19 0.51
CA PHE A 49 6.32 -12.64 0.50
C PHE A 49 7.44 -13.21 1.37
N ASP A 50 7.20 -14.38 1.95
CA ASP A 50 8.21 -15.26 2.53
C ASP A 50 8.06 -16.68 1.92
N PRO A 51 8.88 -17.67 2.31
CA PRO A 51 8.76 -19.03 1.80
C PRO A 51 7.41 -19.72 2.08
N ARG A 52 6.56 -19.15 2.95
CA ARG A 52 5.23 -19.66 3.29
C ARG A 52 4.11 -18.92 2.54
N GLY A 53 4.42 -17.92 1.71
CA GLY A 53 3.46 -17.17 0.90
C GLY A 53 3.41 -15.68 1.26
N VAL A 54 2.27 -15.03 1.03
CA VAL A 54 2.09 -13.60 1.32
C VAL A 54 2.16 -13.37 2.84
N VAL A 55 3.02 -12.44 3.23
CA VAL A 55 3.17 -11.97 4.62
C VAL A 55 2.31 -10.73 4.84
N GLU A 56 2.41 -9.78 3.92
CA GLU A 56 1.69 -8.52 4.01
C GLU A 56 1.38 -7.95 2.63
N THR A 57 0.20 -7.35 2.48
CA THR A 57 -0.13 -6.46 1.35
C THR A 57 -0.36 -5.08 1.89
N ARG A 58 0.30 -4.07 1.33
CA ARG A 58 0.11 -2.65 1.69
C ARG A 58 -0.30 -1.88 0.45
N ILE A 59 -1.41 -1.16 0.55
CA ILE A 59 -1.79 -0.18 -0.45
C ILE A 59 -1.40 1.18 0.12
N TYR A 60 -0.55 1.89 -0.62
CA TYR A 60 0.01 3.18 -0.25
C TYR A 60 -0.64 4.30 -1.06
N GLY A 61 -0.62 5.51 -0.51
CA GLY A 61 -0.97 6.70 -1.26
C GLY A 61 -0.95 7.99 -0.46
N LEU A 62 -1.14 9.12 -1.14
CA LEU A 62 -1.05 10.44 -0.53
C LEU A 62 -2.29 10.74 0.31
N GLN A 63 -2.10 11.24 1.53
CA GLN A 63 -3.21 11.65 2.39
C GLN A 63 -4.07 12.72 1.71
N ILE A 64 -5.38 12.53 1.81
CA ILE A 64 -6.39 13.53 1.43
C ILE A 64 -6.67 14.41 2.65
N LYS A 65 -6.50 15.72 2.48
CA LYS A 65 -6.80 16.73 3.51
C LYS A 65 -8.31 17.02 3.54
N GLN A 66 -8.75 17.74 4.57
CA GLN A 66 -10.17 18.12 4.73
C GLN A 66 -10.70 18.96 3.56
N ASP A 67 -9.83 19.72 2.89
CA ASP A 67 -10.17 20.52 1.71
C ASP A 67 -10.17 19.71 0.40
N GLY A 68 -9.92 18.40 0.46
CA GLY A 68 -9.81 17.51 -0.70
C GLY A 68 -8.47 17.54 -1.42
N SER A 69 -7.53 18.41 -1.03
CA SER A 69 -6.19 18.44 -1.60
C SER A 69 -5.32 17.28 -1.08
N LEU A 70 -4.34 16.87 -1.89
CA LEU A 70 -3.35 15.88 -1.47
C LEU A 70 -2.25 16.53 -0.63
N SER A 71 -1.78 15.81 0.39
CA SER A 71 -0.58 16.18 1.14
C SER A 71 0.63 15.39 0.65
N GLU A 72 1.84 15.81 1.05
CA GLU A 72 3.08 15.04 0.81
C GLU A 72 3.20 13.81 1.73
N ARG A 73 2.35 13.70 2.76
CA ARG A 73 2.35 12.56 3.67
C ARG A 73 1.71 11.36 3.00
N GLU A 74 2.47 10.28 2.93
CA GLU A 74 1.96 8.96 2.54
C GLU A 74 1.27 8.26 3.71
N LEU A 75 0.22 7.51 3.37
CA LEU A 75 -0.62 6.71 4.24
C LEU A 75 -0.83 5.33 3.61
N ASP A 76 -1.22 4.36 4.43
CA ASP A 76 -1.43 2.99 3.97
C ASP A 76 -2.65 2.32 4.59
N HIS A 77 -3.17 1.32 3.87
CA HIS A 77 -3.99 0.24 4.41
C HIS A 77 -3.25 -1.08 4.23
N ARG A 78 -3.12 -1.85 5.30
CA ARG A 78 -2.32 -3.07 5.33
C ARG A 78 -3.14 -4.31 5.66
N TRP A 79 -2.88 -5.42 4.97
CA TRP A 79 -3.38 -6.74 5.28
C TRP A 79 -2.22 -7.66 5.62
N ARG A 80 -2.23 -8.19 6.84
CA ARG A 80 -1.15 -9.02 7.39
C ARG A 80 -1.66 -10.42 7.62
N ARG A 81 -0.82 -11.40 7.28
CA ARG A 81 -1.00 -12.78 7.74
C ARG A 81 -0.96 -12.79 9.27
N GLN A 82 -2.01 -13.33 9.89
CA GLN A 82 -2.10 -13.50 11.35
C GLN A 82 -1.33 -14.74 11.82
#